data_AF-A0A957IQ54-F1
#
_entry.id   AF-A0A957IQ54-F1
#
_cell.length_a   1.000
_cell.length_b   1.000
_cell.length_c   1.000
_cell.angle_alpha   90.00
_cell.angle_beta   90.00
_cell.angle_gamma   90.00
#
_symmetry.space_group_name_H-M   'P 1'
#
loop_
_entity.id
_entity.type
_entity.pdbx_description
1 polymer ?
#
loop_
_entity_poly.entity_id
_entity_poly.type
_entity_poly.pdbx_seq_one_letter_code
_entity_poly.pdbx_strand_id
1 'polypeptide(L)'
;MMWKARVWLGLASLLGFVGLLVGETAVIAQGEQRRVTLISIENDETPQVQDDEFPFLSLEAVLLNEFNVPVPGLTAADFTLSEDGQPLSTFDFADIADDTEPLSILLLLDASGPMQEEITALRGAVITLYDVLGQHDESGVIAFRGAVAGTGIEAQEMAFTNDEGALINQINLLQATAPSGTPLYDALFRGVQMMSISGQYARRAVILITNGRDTAVDGGSGSTDTNADAAIEAARQAQVPLYTVAWGNGAAADIDFLQRAARYTGGTYRQATDPAQLAAFFADVAAQLRQKYQFSYTSALPADNVAHQVTLAVADGTEMTANFIARYPLTPQVTAVYAIAADGVRVPLSPAIPLLGTISLLPTIHARQPLAAVNYYLDDAETAVLAAATPPWEVVWQTSDVPPGRHTLFVEVIDTAVPPHVGQYEFPIAIAVCDWLCQGEQQLGFNPLFLVGGGGVVVLLLLIGLLGRRRR
;
A
#
# COMPACT_ATOMS: atom_id res chain seq x y z
N MET A 1 -82.04 -14.21 4.09
CA MET A 1 -82.66 -14.74 5.33
C MET A 1 -81.88 -14.19 6.52
N MET A 2 -82.53 -13.36 7.32
CA MET A 2 -81.99 -12.72 8.53
C MET A 2 -82.16 -13.64 9.76
N TRP A 3 -81.15 -13.68 10.64
CA TRP A 3 -81.30 -13.76 12.11
C TRP A 3 -79.93 -13.40 12.74
N LYS A 4 -79.72 -12.19 13.28
CA LYS A 4 -79.93 -11.70 14.68
C LYS A 4 -79.18 -12.54 15.75
N ALA A 5 -78.53 -12.02 16.79
CA ALA A 5 -78.11 -10.69 17.25
C ALA A 5 -77.36 -10.81 18.62
N ARG A 6 -76.56 -9.78 18.99
CA ARG A 6 -76.22 -9.28 20.37
C ARG A 6 -75.24 -10.11 21.26
N VAL A 7 -74.04 -9.66 21.65
CA VAL A 7 -73.53 -8.51 22.49
C VAL A 7 -73.68 -8.72 24.01
N TRP A 8 -72.55 -8.63 24.75
CA TRP A 8 -72.24 -7.98 26.07
C TRP A 8 -71.14 -8.77 26.84
N LEU A 9 -69.90 -8.26 26.99
CA LEU A 9 -69.32 -7.40 28.05
C LEU A 9 -68.98 -8.12 29.38
N GLY A 10 -67.69 -8.13 29.75
CA GLY A 10 -67.19 -8.58 31.06
C GLY A 10 -65.73 -8.16 31.28
N LEU A 11 -65.52 -7.32 32.30
CA LEU A 11 -64.29 -6.58 32.65
C LEU A 11 -63.45 -7.31 33.72
N ALA A 12 -62.15 -6.96 33.76
CA ALA A 12 -61.25 -6.84 34.93
C ALA A 12 -60.55 -8.07 35.54
N SER A 13 -59.20 -8.00 35.57
CA SER A 13 -58.24 -8.32 36.68
C SER A 13 -56.80 -8.19 36.11
N LEU A 14 -56.15 -7.02 36.04
CA LEU A 14 -55.29 -6.35 37.03
C LEU A 14 -54.30 -7.22 37.83
N LEU A 15 -53.04 -7.25 37.35
CA LEU A 15 -51.74 -7.43 38.04
C LEU A 15 -50.71 -7.22 36.91
N GLY A 16 -49.93 -6.14 36.79
CA GLY A 16 -49.11 -5.50 37.81
C GLY A 16 -47.64 -5.70 37.42
N PHE A 17 -47.16 -4.98 36.40
CA PHE A 17 -45.71 -4.81 36.17
C PHE A 17 -45.44 -3.42 35.59
N VAL A 18 -44.92 -2.55 36.45
CA VAL A 18 -44.41 -1.22 36.10
C VAL A 18 -42.99 -1.43 35.59
N GLY A 19 -42.82 -1.45 34.26
CA GLY A 19 -41.53 -1.30 33.60
C GLY A 19 -41.41 0.13 33.08
N LEU A 20 -40.55 0.90 33.71
CA LEU A 20 -40.20 2.28 33.37
C LEU A 20 -39.54 2.30 31.98
N LEU A 21 -40.30 2.57 30.91
CA LEU A 21 -39.75 2.86 29.59
C LEU A 21 -39.43 4.35 29.53
N VAL A 22 -38.20 4.69 29.89
CA VAL A 22 -37.60 5.98 29.54
C VAL A 22 -37.42 5.95 28.03
N GLY A 23 -38.12 6.83 27.34
CA GLY A 23 -37.95 7.05 25.91
C GLY A 23 -36.59 7.69 25.65
N GLU A 24 -35.64 6.88 25.20
CA GLU A 24 -34.54 7.37 24.38
C GLU A 24 -35.03 7.33 22.93
N THR A 25 -35.51 8.46 22.44
CA THR A 25 -35.47 8.73 21.00
C THR A 25 -34.01 8.81 20.61
N ALA A 26 -33.43 7.66 20.25
CA ALA A 26 -32.18 7.65 19.50
C ALA A 26 -32.47 8.39 18.19
N VAL A 27 -31.96 9.62 18.10
CA VAL A 27 -31.72 10.27 16.83
C VAL A 27 -30.74 9.37 16.11
N ILE A 28 -31.24 8.52 15.21
CA ILE A 28 -30.40 7.84 14.24
C ILE A 28 -29.88 8.97 13.37
N ALA A 29 -28.66 9.43 13.66
CA ALA A 29 -27.87 10.13 12.68
C ALA A 29 -27.85 9.23 11.45
N GLN A 30 -28.39 9.72 10.33
CA GLN A 30 -28.16 9.11 9.02
C GLN A 30 -26.65 9.14 8.81
N GLY A 31 -25.97 8.08 9.25
CA GLY A 31 -24.64 7.76 8.78
C GLY A 31 -24.76 7.63 7.28
N GLU A 32 -24.09 8.54 6.58
CA GLU A 32 -23.75 8.43 5.17
C GLU A 32 -23.37 6.97 4.92
N GLN A 33 -24.25 6.22 4.24
CA GLN A 33 -23.92 4.86 3.82
C GLN A 33 -22.77 5.03 2.84
N ARG A 34 -21.54 4.89 3.34
CA ARG A 34 -20.37 4.72 2.49
C ARG A 34 -20.64 3.50 1.64
N ARG A 35 -21.11 3.70 0.41
CA ARG A 35 -21.10 2.65 -0.61
C ARG A 35 -19.68 2.60 -1.13
N VAL A 36 -18.85 1.82 -0.46
CA VAL A 36 -17.59 1.40 -1.04
C VAL A 36 -17.95 0.44 -2.17
N THR A 37 -17.53 0.75 -3.39
CA THR A 37 -17.71 -0.14 -4.53
C THR A 37 -16.31 -0.59 -4.89
N LEU A 38 -15.91 -1.77 -4.42
CA LEU A 38 -14.60 -2.31 -4.80
C LEU A 38 -14.67 -2.66 -6.29
N ILE A 39 -13.81 -2.03 -7.09
CA ILE A 39 -13.60 -2.42 -8.48
C ILE A 39 -12.12 -2.78 -8.58
N SER A 40 -11.87 -3.99 -9.06
CA SER A 40 -10.55 -4.50 -9.44
C SER A 40 -9.82 -3.54 -10.37
N ILE A 41 -8.50 -3.60 -10.28
CA ILE A 41 -7.51 -2.82 -11.02
C ILE A 41 -7.85 -2.79 -12.53
N GLU A 42 -7.74 -1.59 -13.11
CA GLU A 42 -7.67 -1.31 -14.55
C GLU A 42 -8.43 -2.26 -15.49
N ASN A 43 -9.70 -1.98 -15.79
CA ASN A 43 -10.41 -2.58 -16.94
C ASN A 43 -10.44 -4.13 -17.01
N ASP A 44 -9.91 -4.87 -16.04
CA ASP A 44 -9.93 -6.32 -15.93
C ASP A 44 -10.59 -6.70 -14.59
N GLU A 45 -11.73 -7.38 -14.69
CA GLU A 45 -12.72 -7.52 -13.62
C GLU A 45 -12.24 -8.36 -12.42
N THR A 46 -10.99 -8.87 -12.44
CA THR A 46 -10.47 -9.78 -11.42
C THR A 46 -9.16 -9.30 -10.79
N PRO A 47 -9.08 -9.25 -9.45
CA PRO A 47 -7.84 -8.94 -8.75
C PRO A 47 -6.80 -10.00 -9.08
N GLN A 48 -5.55 -9.57 -9.21
CA GLN A 48 -4.45 -10.48 -9.57
C GLN A 48 -3.70 -10.91 -8.31
N VAL A 49 -3.47 -12.21 -8.19
CA VAL A 49 -2.55 -12.78 -7.21
C VAL A 49 -1.24 -13.08 -7.92
N GLN A 50 -0.14 -12.56 -7.36
CA GLN A 50 1.20 -12.95 -7.78
C GLN A 50 1.51 -14.31 -7.14
N ASP A 51 1.43 -15.37 -7.95
CA ASP A 51 1.53 -16.78 -7.53
C ASP A 51 2.77 -17.50 -8.05
N ASP A 52 3.64 -16.78 -8.76
CA ASP A 52 4.88 -17.32 -9.29
C ASP A 52 5.92 -17.59 -8.20
N GLU A 53 5.75 -17.03 -7.01
CA GLU A 53 6.56 -17.28 -5.81
C GLU A 53 5.89 -18.21 -4.78
N PHE A 54 4.85 -18.96 -5.18
CA PHE A 54 4.17 -19.90 -4.28
C PHE A 54 5.18 -20.77 -3.47
N PRO A 55 5.02 -20.94 -2.15
CA PRO A 55 3.81 -20.68 -1.36
C PRO A 55 3.66 -19.24 -0.87
N PHE A 56 4.56 -18.31 -1.21
CA PHE A 56 4.34 -16.90 -0.91
C PHE A 56 3.41 -16.31 -1.95
N LEU A 57 2.32 -15.72 -1.49
CA LEU A 57 1.34 -15.07 -2.33
C LEU A 57 1.30 -13.60 -1.98
N SER A 58 1.26 -12.77 -3.01
CA SER A 58 0.99 -11.33 -2.90
C SER A 58 -0.28 -11.00 -3.67
N LEU A 59 -1.21 -10.30 -3.02
CA LEU A 59 -2.45 -9.82 -3.59
C LEU A 59 -2.47 -8.31 -3.49
N GLU A 60 -2.73 -7.62 -4.60
CA GLU A 60 -2.94 -6.19 -4.62
C GLU A 60 -4.42 -5.85 -4.89
N ALA A 61 -4.94 -4.87 -4.17
CA ALA A 61 -6.31 -4.42 -4.31
C ALA A 61 -6.39 -2.89 -4.29
N VAL A 62 -7.28 -2.33 -5.11
CA VAL A 62 -7.69 -0.93 -5.04
C VAL A 62 -9.12 -0.89 -4.53
N LEU A 63 -9.35 -0.16 -3.43
CA LEU A 63 -10.68 0.02 -2.91
C LEU A 63 -11.20 1.39 -3.35
N LEU A 64 -12.23 1.40 -4.17
CA LEU A 64 -12.85 2.61 -4.70
C LEU A 64 -14.11 2.97 -3.92
N ASN A 65 -14.38 4.26 -3.80
CA ASN A 65 -15.69 4.74 -3.37
C ASN A 65 -16.70 4.70 -4.53
N GLU A 66 -17.96 5.09 -4.26
CA GLU A 66 -19.03 5.19 -5.26
C GLU A 66 -18.74 6.14 -6.44
N PHE A 67 -17.68 6.93 -6.37
CA PHE A 67 -17.23 7.86 -7.41
C PHE A 67 -15.99 7.37 -8.18
N ASN A 68 -15.61 6.10 -8.03
CA ASN A 68 -14.40 5.50 -8.62
C ASN A 68 -13.08 6.15 -8.15
N VAL A 69 -13.06 6.75 -6.96
CA VAL A 69 -11.83 7.31 -6.38
C VAL A 69 -11.29 6.34 -5.34
N PRO A 70 -9.97 6.05 -5.34
CA PRO A 70 -9.38 5.22 -4.30
C PRO A 70 -9.59 5.81 -2.90
N VAL A 71 -9.85 4.91 -1.96
CA VAL A 71 -10.08 5.21 -0.54
C VAL A 71 -8.78 4.96 0.22
N PRO A 72 -8.09 6.01 0.70
CA PRO A 72 -6.85 5.86 1.47
C PRO A 72 -7.14 5.65 2.96
N GLY A 73 -6.09 5.32 3.73
CA GLY A 73 -6.13 5.31 5.20
C GLY A 73 -6.80 4.09 5.84
N LEU A 74 -7.09 3.04 5.06
CA LEU A 74 -7.46 1.73 5.62
C LEU A 74 -6.23 1.06 6.25
N THR A 75 -6.50 0.23 7.24
CA THR A 75 -5.51 -0.50 8.03
C THR A 75 -5.74 -1.99 7.90
N ALA A 76 -4.75 -2.81 8.29
CA ALA A 76 -4.89 -4.26 8.31
C ALA A 76 -6.14 -4.76 9.07
N ALA A 77 -6.62 -4.00 10.07
CA ALA A 77 -7.81 -4.35 10.85
C ALA A 77 -9.13 -4.20 10.06
N ASP A 78 -9.11 -3.48 8.94
CA ASP A 78 -10.26 -3.30 8.06
C ASP A 78 -10.44 -4.47 7.09
N PHE A 79 -9.53 -5.45 7.12
CA PHE A 79 -9.48 -6.57 6.18
C PHE A 79 -9.43 -7.94 6.88
N THR A 80 -10.00 -8.92 6.20
CA THR A 80 -9.78 -10.34 6.49
C THR A 80 -9.49 -11.07 5.18
N LEU A 81 -8.60 -12.07 5.23
CA LEU A 81 -8.29 -12.92 4.09
C LEU A 81 -8.65 -14.37 4.39
N SER A 82 -9.07 -15.10 3.37
CA SER A 82 -9.32 -16.55 3.45
C SER A 82 -8.91 -17.28 2.16
N GLU A 83 -8.39 -18.49 2.29
CA GLU A 83 -8.09 -19.40 1.18
C GLU A 83 -9.13 -20.52 1.15
N ASP A 84 -9.81 -20.73 0.02
CA ASP A 84 -10.87 -21.74 -0.16
C ASP A 84 -11.92 -21.73 0.98
N GLY A 85 -12.26 -20.52 1.46
CA GLY A 85 -13.19 -20.28 2.55
C GLY A 85 -12.64 -20.55 3.95
N GLN A 86 -11.36 -20.89 4.10
CA GLN A 86 -10.68 -21.00 5.39
C GLN A 86 -9.96 -19.68 5.73
N PRO A 87 -10.29 -19.01 6.85
CA PRO A 87 -9.69 -17.73 7.20
C PRO A 87 -8.20 -17.89 7.51
N LEU A 88 -7.39 -16.96 7.00
CA LEU A 88 -5.98 -16.84 7.34
C LEU A 88 -5.82 -16.25 8.75
N SER A 89 -4.91 -16.82 9.54
CA SER A 89 -4.63 -16.34 10.90
C SER A 89 -3.79 -15.06 10.93
N THR A 90 -2.94 -14.87 9.91
CA THR A 90 -1.99 -13.77 9.80
C THR A 90 -1.69 -13.50 8.33
N PHE A 91 -1.51 -12.23 7.98
CA PHE A 91 -0.99 -11.76 6.71
C PHE A 91 -0.23 -10.45 6.96
N ASP A 92 0.72 -10.15 6.10
CA ASP A 92 1.37 -8.85 6.04
C ASP A 92 0.53 -7.89 5.21
N PHE A 93 0.51 -6.63 5.62
CA PHE A 93 -0.28 -5.57 5.00
C PHE A 93 0.61 -4.37 4.73
N ALA A 94 0.51 -3.84 3.51
CA ALA A 94 1.14 -2.59 3.13
C ALA A 94 0.15 -1.67 2.41
N ASP A 95 0.18 -0.41 2.79
CA ASP A 95 -0.37 0.70 2.01
C ASP A 95 0.72 1.12 1.02
N ILE A 96 0.43 1.04 -0.28
CA ILE A 96 1.40 1.33 -1.34
C ILE A 96 0.81 2.31 -2.35
N ALA A 97 1.66 3.16 -2.91
CA ALA A 97 1.35 3.99 -4.07
C ALA A 97 2.09 3.40 -5.28
N ASP A 98 1.37 3.12 -6.36
CA ASP A 98 1.98 2.64 -7.59
C ASP A 98 2.32 3.81 -8.52
N ASP A 99 3.57 4.26 -8.46
CA ASP A 99 4.09 5.34 -9.29
C ASP A 99 4.23 4.98 -10.78
N THR A 100 4.04 3.72 -11.15
CA THR A 100 4.02 3.30 -12.57
C THR A 100 2.67 3.55 -13.24
N GLU A 101 1.61 3.73 -12.44
CA GLU A 101 0.28 3.97 -12.94
C GLU A 101 0.09 5.45 -13.29
N PRO A 102 -0.17 5.77 -14.58
CA PRO A 102 -0.20 7.13 -15.04
C PRO A 102 -1.50 7.85 -14.66
N LEU A 103 -1.38 9.15 -14.42
CA LEU A 103 -2.48 10.04 -14.02
C LEU A 103 -2.86 10.99 -15.16
N SER A 104 -4.17 11.28 -15.29
CA SER A 104 -4.66 12.43 -16.07
C SER A 104 -5.16 13.53 -15.13
N ILE A 105 -4.43 14.65 -15.02
CA ILE A 105 -4.81 15.77 -14.14
C ILE A 105 -5.20 16.99 -14.97
N LEU A 106 -6.39 17.54 -14.75
CA LEU A 106 -6.79 18.82 -15.37
C LEU A 106 -6.74 19.92 -14.32
N LEU A 107 -5.90 20.93 -14.55
CA LEU A 107 -5.89 22.15 -13.75
C LEU A 107 -6.90 23.16 -14.29
N LEU A 108 -7.88 23.53 -13.46
CA LEU A 108 -8.83 24.60 -13.73
C LEU A 108 -8.47 25.82 -12.88
N LEU A 109 -7.84 26.80 -13.50
CA LEU A 109 -7.19 27.94 -12.85
C LEU A 109 -7.99 29.22 -13.05
N ASP A 110 -8.40 29.84 -11.96
CA ASP A 110 -9.06 31.13 -11.99
C ASP A 110 -8.08 32.26 -12.37
N ALA A 111 -8.41 33.00 -13.42
CA ALA A 111 -7.69 34.18 -13.91
C ALA A 111 -8.61 35.42 -13.96
N SER A 112 -9.67 35.44 -13.15
CA SER A 112 -10.61 36.54 -13.03
C SER A 112 -10.02 37.77 -12.34
N GLY A 113 -10.77 38.87 -12.33
CA GLY A 113 -10.35 40.14 -11.72
C GLY A 113 -9.87 40.02 -10.26
N PRO A 114 -10.59 39.32 -9.37
CA PRO A 114 -10.17 39.09 -7.99
C PRO A 114 -8.82 38.40 -7.83
N MET A 115 -8.33 37.68 -8.84
CA MET A 115 -7.05 36.99 -8.80
C MET A 115 -5.84 37.89 -9.08
N GLN A 116 -6.02 39.18 -9.42
CA GLN A 116 -4.92 40.07 -9.86
C GLN A 116 -3.72 40.12 -8.90
N GLU A 117 -3.96 40.19 -7.60
CA GLU A 117 -2.90 40.27 -6.60
C GLU A 117 -2.29 38.89 -6.29
N GLU A 118 -3.03 37.82 -6.54
CA GLU A 118 -2.68 36.45 -6.14
C GLU A 118 -2.10 35.60 -7.29
N ILE A 119 -2.29 36.02 -8.55
CA ILE A 119 -1.96 35.22 -9.74
C ILE A 119 -0.47 34.86 -9.83
N THR A 120 0.42 35.74 -9.33
CA THR A 120 1.87 35.47 -9.35
C THR A 120 2.24 34.39 -8.34
N ALA A 121 1.65 34.42 -7.14
CA ALA A 121 1.86 33.38 -6.15
C ALA A 121 1.23 32.05 -6.61
N LEU A 122 0.05 32.11 -7.24
CA LEU A 122 -0.61 30.93 -7.80
C LEU A 122 0.27 30.26 -8.87
N ARG A 123 0.83 31.02 -9.82
CA ARG A 123 1.72 30.46 -10.85
C ARG A 123 2.86 29.65 -10.25
N GLY A 124 3.58 30.23 -9.29
CA GLY A 124 4.70 29.56 -8.63
C GLY A 124 4.26 28.30 -7.89
N ALA A 125 3.08 28.33 -7.26
CA ALA A 125 2.53 27.18 -6.55
C ALA A 125 2.06 26.07 -7.48
N VAL A 126 1.36 26.40 -8.56
CA VAL A 126 0.83 25.43 -9.53
C VAL A 126 1.95 24.71 -10.28
N ILE A 127 3.07 25.38 -10.53
CA ILE A 127 4.25 24.74 -11.15
C ILE A 127 4.76 23.55 -10.32
N THR A 128 4.62 23.58 -8.99
CA THR A 128 5.06 22.48 -8.12
C THR A 128 4.27 21.18 -8.32
N LEU A 129 3.11 21.21 -9.00
CA LEU A 129 2.42 19.98 -9.42
C LEU A 129 3.36 19.08 -10.23
N TYR A 130 4.21 19.67 -11.08
CA TYR A 130 5.07 18.88 -11.96
C TYR A 130 6.28 18.26 -11.25
N ASP A 131 6.56 18.66 -10.01
CA ASP A 131 7.49 17.92 -9.14
C ASP A 131 6.85 16.63 -8.58
N VAL A 132 5.51 16.53 -8.63
CA VAL A 132 4.72 15.39 -8.11
C VAL A 132 4.35 14.41 -9.22
N LEU A 133 4.12 14.91 -10.44
CA LEU A 133 3.75 14.09 -11.58
C LEU A 133 4.94 13.25 -12.06
N GLY A 134 4.67 11.99 -12.37
CA GLY A 134 5.62 11.05 -12.97
C GLY A 134 5.76 11.25 -14.48
N GLN A 135 6.75 10.60 -15.08
CA GLN A 135 7.07 10.74 -16.52
C GLN A 135 5.93 10.32 -17.47
N HIS A 136 5.03 9.44 -17.02
CA HIS A 136 3.91 8.94 -17.81
C HIS A 136 2.59 9.66 -17.55
N ASP A 137 2.57 10.54 -16.55
CA ASP A 137 1.40 11.37 -16.28
C ASP A 137 1.20 12.42 -17.36
N GLU A 138 -0.05 12.78 -17.57
CA GLU A 138 -0.41 13.91 -18.42
C GLU A 138 -1.20 14.94 -17.63
N SER A 139 -1.00 16.21 -18.00
CA SER A 139 -1.76 17.31 -17.46
C SER A 139 -2.34 18.18 -18.57
N GLY A 140 -3.54 18.69 -18.34
CA GLY A 140 -4.14 19.75 -19.14
C GLY A 140 -4.38 20.99 -18.28
N VAL A 141 -4.53 22.14 -18.91
CA VAL A 141 -4.80 23.41 -18.21
C VAL A 141 -5.95 24.14 -18.86
N ILE A 142 -6.90 24.59 -18.06
CA ILE A 142 -7.89 25.60 -18.43
C ILE A 142 -7.72 26.79 -17.49
N ALA A 143 -7.23 27.90 -18.03
CA ALA A 143 -7.26 29.18 -17.33
C ALA A 143 -8.52 29.94 -17.73
N PHE A 144 -9.37 30.31 -16.78
CA PHE A 144 -10.68 30.88 -17.07
C PHE A 144 -10.91 32.26 -16.44
N ARG A 145 -11.74 33.06 -17.09
CA ARG A 145 -12.27 34.33 -16.58
C ARG A 145 -13.59 34.67 -17.26
N GLY A 146 -14.29 35.67 -16.74
CA GLY A 146 -15.48 36.22 -17.40
C GLY A 146 -15.11 37.10 -18.58
N ALA A 147 -15.96 37.13 -19.61
CA ALA A 147 -15.79 38.00 -20.75
C ALA A 147 -15.77 39.49 -20.33
N VAL A 148 -14.77 40.25 -20.77
CA VAL A 148 -14.59 41.66 -20.38
C VAL A 148 -15.72 42.56 -20.92
N ALA A 149 -16.31 42.18 -22.05
CA ALA A 149 -17.33 42.96 -22.77
C ALA A 149 -18.76 42.38 -22.67
N GLY A 150 -19.02 41.43 -21.76
CA GLY A 150 -20.33 40.78 -21.67
C GLY A 150 -20.42 39.67 -20.64
N THR A 151 -21.31 38.72 -20.88
CA THR A 151 -21.52 37.52 -20.05
C THR A 151 -20.86 36.30 -20.70
N GLY A 152 -20.50 35.29 -19.90
CA GLY A 152 -19.91 34.03 -20.37
C GLY A 152 -18.41 33.91 -20.13
N ILE A 153 -17.86 32.75 -20.51
CA ILE A 153 -16.49 32.33 -20.21
C ILE A 153 -15.48 32.64 -21.33
N GLU A 154 -14.38 33.29 -20.97
CA GLU A 154 -13.14 33.30 -21.75
C GLU A 154 -12.16 32.31 -21.11
N ALA A 155 -11.77 31.28 -21.88
CA ALA A 155 -10.88 30.23 -21.41
C ALA A 155 -9.66 30.09 -22.33
N GLN A 156 -8.46 30.06 -21.75
CA GLN A 156 -7.24 29.64 -22.42
C GLN A 156 -6.98 28.18 -22.07
N GLU A 157 -7.04 27.31 -23.07
CA GLU A 157 -6.99 25.87 -22.90
C GLU A 157 -5.70 25.29 -23.49
N MET A 158 -5.10 24.38 -22.74
CA MET A 158 -4.01 23.54 -23.18
C MET A 158 -4.43 22.10 -23.02
N ALA A 159 -4.43 21.37 -24.14
CA ALA A 159 -4.73 19.93 -24.18
C ALA A 159 -3.79 19.14 -23.26
N PHE A 160 -4.23 17.93 -22.90
CA PHE A 160 -3.40 16.99 -22.14
C PHE A 160 -2.08 16.72 -22.86
N THR A 161 -0.99 16.79 -22.09
CA THR A 161 0.35 16.46 -22.54
C THR A 161 1.20 16.01 -21.36
N ASN A 162 2.26 15.26 -21.62
CA ASN A 162 3.33 14.96 -20.67
C ASN A 162 4.57 15.86 -20.86
N ASP A 163 4.49 16.88 -21.74
CA ASP A 163 5.52 17.92 -21.88
C ASP A 163 5.39 18.95 -20.76
N GLU A 164 6.06 18.66 -19.64
CA GLU A 164 6.17 19.55 -18.48
C GLU A 164 6.62 20.96 -18.87
N GLY A 165 7.60 21.09 -19.77
CA GLY A 165 8.11 22.38 -20.21
C GLY A 165 7.04 23.23 -20.89
N ALA A 166 6.23 22.61 -21.75
CA ALA A 166 5.10 23.28 -22.39
C ALA A 166 4.03 23.72 -21.38
N LEU A 167 3.73 22.88 -20.38
CA LEU A 167 2.76 23.16 -19.32
C LEU A 167 3.22 24.30 -18.40
N ILE A 168 4.49 24.28 -17.97
CA ILE A 168 5.10 25.35 -17.18
C ILE A 168 5.09 26.67 -17.96
N ASN A 169 5.41 26.64 -19.26
CA ASN A 169 5.34 27.83 -20.11
C ASN A 169 3.91 28.39 -20.17
N GLN A 170 2.91 27.53 -20.32
CA GLN A 170 1.50 27.91 -20.33
C GLN A 170 1.08 28.55 -18.99
N ILE A 171 1.49 27.99 -17.86
CA ILE A 171 1.23 28.57 -16.52
C ILE A 171 1.96 29.90 -16.34
N ASN A 172 3.20 30.03 -16.82
CA ASN A 172 3.94 31.28 -16.73
C ASN A 172 3.25 32.44 -17.47
N LEU A 173 2.51 32.15 -18.53
CA LEU A 173 1.72 33.12 -19.29
C LEU A 173 0.40 33.51 -18.62
N LEU A 174 -0.01 32.82 -17.55
CA LEU A 174 -1.24 33.07 -16.83
C LEU A 174 -1.29 34.52 -16.31
N GLN A 175 -2.35 35.23 -16.67
CA GLN A 175 -2.57 36.62 -16.28
C GLN A 175 -4.01 36.82 -15.85
N ALA A 176 -4.19 37.34 -14.64
CA ALA A 176 -5.49 37.78 -14.16
C ALA A 176 -5.83 39.17 -14.73
N THR A 177 -7.05 39.35 -15.21
CA THR A 177 -7.46 40.58 -15.89
C THR A 177 -8.65 41.22 -15.19
N ALA A 178 -8.57 42.52 -14.92
CA ALA A 178 -9.68 43.29 -14.37
C ALA A 178 -10.04 44.47 -15.32
N PRO A 179 -11.33 44.79 -15.47
CA PRO A 179 -12.47 44.09 -14.87
C PRO A 179 -12.75 42.77 -15.60
N SER A 180 -12.99 41.69 -14.84
CA SER A 180 -13.58 40.45 -15.35
C SER A 180 -14.27 39.69 -14.21
N GLY A 181 -15.31 38.93 -14.55
CA GLY A 181 -16.01 38.05 -13.60
C GLY A 181 -15.35 36.68 -13.45
N THR A 182 -15.96 35.83 -12.64
CA THR A 182 -15.56 34.45 -12.34
C THR A 182 -16.72 33.51 -12.73
N PRO A 183 -16.85 33.08 -14.00
CA PRO A 183 -17.88 32.13 -14.45
C PRO A 183 -17.52 30.71 -14.01
N LEU A 184 -17.57 30.48 -12.70
CA LEU A 184 -17.02 29.32 -12.00
C LEU A 184 -17.71 28.02 -12.41
N TYR A 185 -19.03 28.04 -12.54
CA TYR A 185 -19.81 26.85 -12.87
C TYR A 185 -19.61 26.44 -14.32
N ASP A 186 -19.62 27.41 -15.25
CA ASP A 186 -19.33 27.17 -16.67
C ASP A 186 -17.91 26.62 -16.86
N ALA A 187 -16.94 27.17 -16.13
CA ALA A 187 -15.56 26.72 -16.15
C ALA A 187 -15.42 25.27 -15.66
N LEU A 188 -16.08 24.93 -14.55
CA LEU A 188 -16.08 23.57 -14.01
C LEU A 188 -16.72 22.58 -14.97
N PHE A 189 -17.88 22.92 -15.54
CA PHE A 189 -18.56 22.09 -16.53
C PHE A 189 -17.68 21.84 -17.76
N ARG A 190 -17.01 22.89 -18.25
CA ARG A 190 -16.07 22.78 -19.38
C ARG A 190 -14.85 21.92 -19.06
N GLY A 191 -14.31 22.04 -17.85
CA GLY A 191 -13.22 21.17 -17.37
C GLY A 191 -13.60 19.70 -17.31
N VAL A 192 -14.80 19.40 -16.79
CA VAL A 192 -15.35 18.03 -16.78
C VAL A 192 -15.48 17.47 -18.20
N GLN A 193 -15.98 18.27 -19.14
CA GLN A 193 -16.08 17.86 -20.54
C GLN A 193 -14.70 17.56 -21.15
N MET A 194 -13.73 18.44 -20.94
CA MET A 194 -12.37 18.25 -21.43
C MET A 194 -11.72 16.98 -20.84
N MET A 195 -11.86 16.76 -19.53
CA MET A 195 -11.39 15.54 -18.88
C MET A 195 -12.04 14.29 -19.48
N SER A 196 -13.36 14.34 -19.71
CA SER A 196 -14.11 13.20 -20.24
C SER A 196 -13.74 12.85 -21.68
N ILE A 197 -13.39 13.84 -22.50
CA ILE A 197 -13.08 13.67 -23.92
C ILE A 197 -11.61 13.33 -24.14
N SER A 198 -10.71 13.94 -23.36
CA SER A 198 -9.28 13.98 -23.67
C SER A 198 -8.37 13.38 -22.60
N GLY A 199 -8.87 13.14 -21.38
CA GLY A 199 -8.08 12.45 -20.35
C GLY A 199 -7.98 10.97 -20.67
N GLN A 200 -6.75 10.48 -20.86
CA GLN A 200 -6.48 9.13 -21.36
C GLN A 200 -6.58 8.05 -20.29
N TYR A 201 -6.26 8.38 -19.05
CA TYR A 201 -6.10 7.40 -17.98
C TYR A 201 -7.34 7.30 -17.08
N ALA A 202 -7.55 6.12 -16.49
CA ALA A 202 -8.65 5.87 -15.57
C ALA A 202 -8.48 6.65 -14.25
N ARG A 203 -7.23 6.76 -13.77
CA ARG A 203 -6.86 7.57 -12.61
C ARG A 203 -6.77 9.03 -13.03
N ARG A 204 -7.88 9.74 -12.85
CA ARG A 204 -8.02 11.11 -13.36
C ARG A 204 -8.71 12.03 -12.38
N ALA A 205 -8.38 13.32 -12.42
CA ALA A 205 -9.00 14.33 -11.57
C ALA A 205 -9.01 15.72 -12.20
N VAL A 206 -10.04 16.51 -11.89
CA VAL A 206 -10.05 17.95 -12.14
C VAL A 206 -9.73 18.67 -10.84
N ILE A 207 -8.71 19.52 -10.85
CA ILE A 207 -8.34 20.37 -9.72
C ILE A 207 -8.75 21.81 -10.01
N LEU A 208 -9.80 22.29 -9.36
CA LEU A 208 -10.28 23.67 -9.44
C LEU A 208 -9.60 24.53 -8.37
N ILE A 209 -8.97 25.63 -8.80
CA ILE A 209 -8.31 26.59 -7.91
C ILE A 209 -8.88 27.99 -8.15
N THR A 210 -9.52 28.57 -7.14
CA THR A 210 -10.15 29.90 -7.20
C THR A 210 -10.08 30.60 -5.83
N ASN A 211 -10.12 31.94 -5.81
CA ASN A 211 -10.28 32.73 -4.59
C ASN A 211 -11.67 33.39 -4.48
N GLY A 212 -12.57 33.11 -5.43
CA GLY A 212 -13.84 33.80 -5.61
C GLY A 212 -15.05 32.88 -5.69
N ARG A 213 -16.22 33.51 -5.81
CA ARG A 213 -17.51 32.86 -6.08
C ARG A 213 -17.92 33.12 -7.52
N ASP A 214 -18.91 32.38 -8.00
CA ASP A 214 -19.48 32.65 -9.31
C ASP A 214 -20.03 34.08 -9.40
N THR A 215 -19.40 34.94 -10.22
CA THR A 215 -19.75 36.36 -10.32
C THR A 215 -19.52 36.95 -11.70
N ALA A 216 -20.43 37.82 -12.15
CA ALA A 216 -20.20 38.72 -13.29
C ALA A 216 -19.62 40.06 -12.80
N VAL A 217 -19.13 40.88 -13.73
CA VAL A 217 -18.57 42.21 -13.43
C VAL A 217 -19.61 43.14 -12.77
N ASP A 218 -20.89 42.95 -13.05
CA ASP A 218 -22.01 43.71 -12.48
C ASP A 218 -22.51 43.17 -11.13
N GLY A 219 -21.89 42.10 -10.60
CA GLY A 219 -22.23 41.46 -9.34
C GLY A 219 -23.32 40.38 -9.44
N GLY A 220 -23.83 40.08 -10.64
CA GLY A 220 -24.71 38.94 -10.89
C GLY A 220 -23.96 37.60 -10.97
N SER A 221 -24.64 36.55 -11.43
CA SER A 221 -24.01 35.26 -11.78
C SER A 221 -23.03 35.45 -12.92
N GLY A 222 -21.82 34.92 -12.78
CA GLY A 222 -20.80 34.91 -13.84
C GLY A 222 -21.10 33.86 -14.90
N SER A 223 -21.61 32.71 -14.46
CA SER A 223 -22.00 31.61 -15.34
C SER A 223 -23.33 31.87 -16.03
N THR A 224 -23.41 31.55 -17.32
CA THR A 224 -24.62 31.68 -18.15
C THR A 224 -25.12 30.37 -18.73
N ASP A 225 -24.23 29.39 -18.90
CA ASP A 225 -24.55 28.16 -19.62
C ASP A 225 -24.96 27.04 -18.65
N THR A 226 -24.46 27.09 -17.42
CA THR A 226 -24.76 26.14 -16.35
C THR A 226 -24.97 26.81 -14.99
N ASN A 227 -25.27 26.00 -13.99
CA ASN A 227 -25.36 26.42 -12.60
C ASN A 227 -24.59 25.44 -11.69
N ALA A 228 -24.45 25.78 -10.42
CA ALA A 228 -23.71 24.99 -9.43
C ALA A 228 -24.10 23.50 -9.42
N ASP A 229 -25.39 23.20 -9.33
CA ASP A 229 -25.89 21.83 -9.23
C ASP A 229 -25.67 21.05 -10.52
N ALA A 230 -25.90 21.69 -11.68
CA ALA A 230 -25.69 21.07 -12.97
C ALA A 230 -24.21 20.79 -13.27
N ALA A 231 -23.28 21.65 -12.84
CA ALA A 231 -21.84 21.41 -12.98
C ALA A 231 -21.36 20.23 -12.13
N ILE A 232 -21.84 20.13 -10.87
CA ILE A 232 -21.52 19.00 -9.99
C ILE A 232 -22.13 17.70 -10.54
N GLU A 233 -23.37 17.74 -11.01
CA GLU A 233 -24.03 16.57 -11.58
C GLU A 233 -23.35 16.09 -12.86
N ALA A 234 -22.84 17.00 -13.70
CA ALA A 234 -22.04 16.63 -14.87
C ALA A 234 -20.76 15.88 -14.48
N ALA A 235 -20.03 16.36 -13.46
CA ALA A 235 -18.84 15.67 -12.94
C ALA A 235 -19.18 14.28 -12.39
N ARG A 236 -20.28 14.18 -11.64
CA ARG A 236 -20.78 12.91 -11.07
C ARG A 236 -21.14 11.90 -12.15
N GLN A 237 -21.85 12.34 -13.20
CA GLN A 237 -22.24 11.48 -14.33
C GLN A 237 -21.01 11.03 -15.15
N ALA A 238 -20.00 11.89 -15.27
CA ALA A 238 -18.76 11.59 -15.96
C ALA A 238 -17.78 10.74 -15.12
N GLN A 239 -18.08 10.47 -13.84
CA GLN A 239 -17.16 9.86 -12.88
C GLN A 239 -15.80 10.58 -12.89
N VAL A 240 -15.85 11.91 -12.83
CA VAL A 240 -14.68 12.79 -12.77
C VAL A 240 -14.62 13.39 -11.37
N PRO A 241 -13.66 12.98 -10.52
CA PRO A 241 -13.53 13.54 -9.19
C PRO A 241 -13.01 14.97 -9.26
N LEU A 242 -13.66 15.82 -8.46
CA LEU A 242 -13.30 17.23 -8.34
C LEU A 242 -12.53 17.45 -7.05
N TYR A 243 -11.33 17.98 -7.19
CA TYR A 243 -10.52 18.47 -6.09
C TYR A 243 -10.56 19.99 -6.13
N THR A 244 -10.93 20.62 -5.03
CA THR A 244 -11.20 22.07 -5.03
C THR A 244 -10.33 22.78 -4.02
N VAL A 245 -9.74 23.89 -4.44
CA VAL A 245 -8.87 24.71 -3.61
C VAL A 245 -9.40 26.14 -3.54
N ALA A 246 -9.72 26.58 -2.31
CA ALA A 246 -9.83 28.01 -2.04
C ALA A 246 -8.42 28.58 -1.88
N TRP A 247 -7.97 29.34 -2.88
CA TRP A 247 -6.65 29.95 -2.89
C TRP A 247 -6.64 31.28 -2.11
N GLY A 248 -5.49 31.58 -1.50
CA GLY A 248 -5.29 32.80 -0.74
C GLY A 248 -6.09 32.82 0.57
N ASN A 249 -6.55 33.99 0.98
CA ASN A 249 -7.30 34.14 2.24
C ASN A 249 -8.71 33.53 2.17
N GLY A 250 -9.17 33.12 0.99
CA GLY A 250 -10.46 32.45 0.78
C GLY A 250 -11.69 33.26 1.17
N ALA A 251 -11.56 34.54 1.53
CA ALA A 251 -12.64 35.32 2.12
C ALA A 251 -13.80 35.60 1.15
N ALA A 252 -13.50 35.61 -0.15
CA ALA A 252 -14.50 35.78 -1.22
C ALA A 252 -14.93 34.47 -1.88
N ALA A 253 -14.28 33.35 -1.54
CA ALA A 253 -14.54 32.04 -2.13
C ALA A 253 -15.87 31.47 -1.67
N ASP A 254 -16.57 30.79 -2.57
CA ASP A 254 -17.78 30.04 -2.24
C ASP A 254 -17.41 28.68 -1.62
N ILE A 255 -17.06 28.69 -0.33
CA ILE A 255 -16.59 27.50 0.38
C ILE A 255 -17.65 26.38 0.38
N ASP A 256 -18.93 26.71 0.49
CA ASP A 256 -20.02 25.72 0.46
C ASP A 256 -20.06 25.01 -0.89
N PHE A 257 -20.00 25.78 -1.99
CA PHE A 257 -19.94 25.19 -3.33
C PHE A 257 -18.70 24.31 -3.52
N LEU A 258 -17.50 24.79 -3.16
CA LEU A 258 -16.26 24.04 -3.34
C LEU A 258 -16.30 22.72 -2.56
N GLN A 259 -16.72 22.75 -1.30
CA GLN A 259 -16.88 21.55 -0.47
C GLN A 259 -17.91 20.57 -1.05
N ARG A 260 -19.05 21.08 -1.53
CA ARG A 260 -20.08 20.25 -2.15
C ARG A 260 -19.60 19.62 -3.46
N ALA A 261 -18.91 20.38 -4.31
CA ALA A 261 -18.37 19.90 -5.57
C ALA A 261 -17.38 18.77 -5.35
N ALA A 262 -16.46 18.93 -4.39
CA ALA A 262 -15.52 17.88 -4.03
C ALA A 262 -16.22 16.65 -3.45
N ARG A 263 -17.06 16.83 -2.41
CA ARG A 263 -17.74 15.73 -1.71
C ARG A 263 -18.61 14.89 -2.63
N TYR A 264 -19.42 15.51 -3.48
CA TYR A 264 -20.37 14.79 -4.34
C TYR A 264 -19.75 14.21 -5.62
N THR A 265 -18.42 14.27 -5.74
CA THR A 265 -17.67 13.67 -6.85
C THR A 265 -16.50 12.81 -6.36
N GLY A 266 -16.35 12.63 -5.04
CA GLY A 266 -15.34 11.76 -4.44
C GLY A 266 -13.96 12.39 -4.23
N GLY A 267 -13.77 13.66 -4.57
CA GLY A 267 -12.55 14.40 -4.27
C GLY A 267 -12.59 15.11 -2.92
N THR A 268 -11.60 15.96 -2.67
CA THR A 268 -11.49 16.71 -1.39
C THR A 268 -11.35 18.22 -1.61
N TYR A 269 -11.83 18.97 -0.62
CA TYR A 269 -11.65 20.42 -0.55
C TYR A 269 -10.49 20.77 0.39
N ARG A 270 -9.70 21.77 0.01
CA ARG A 270 -8.70 22.38 0.89
C ARG A 270 -8.67 23.90 0.73
N GLN A 271 -8.36 24.62 1.80
CA GLN A 271 -7.91 26.00 1.69
C GLN A 271 -6.38 26.01 1.63
N ALA A 272 -5.80 26.74 0.68
CA ALA A 272 -4.35 26.91 0.55
C ALA A 272 -4.01 28.40 0.53
N THR A 273 -3.30 28.86 1.57
CA THR A 273 -2.90 30.27 1.72
C THR A 273 -1.50 30.55 1.18
N ASP A 274 -0.74 29.51 0.87
CA ASP A 274 0.64 29.59 0.42
C ASP A 274 0.99 28.44 -0.54
N PRO A 275 2.11 28.55 -1.28
CA PRO A 275 2.52 27.53 -2.23
C PRO A 275 2.80 26.14 -1.63
N ALA A 276 3.29 26.06 -0.38
CA ALA A 276 3.64 24.78 0.23
C ALA A 276 2.39 23.96 0.58
N GLN A 277 1.32 24.62 1.01
CA GLN A 277 0.02 23.98 1.26
C GLN A 277 -0.60 23.43 -0.03
N LEU A 278 -0.45 24.15 -1.16
CA LEU A 278 -0.94 23.68 -2.45
C LEU A 278 -0.07 22.52 -2.98
N ALA A 279 1.24 22.59 -2.84
CA ALA A 279 2.14 21.48 -3.18
C ALA A 279 1.79 20.20 -2.40
N ALA A 280 1.55 20.33 -1.08
CA ALA A 280 1.08 19.21 -0.25
C ALA A 280 -0.28 18.68 -0.72
N PHE A 281 -1.19 19.55 -1.16
CA PHE A 281 -2.46 19.11 -1.73
C PHE A 281 -2.29 18.31 -3.01
N PHE A 282 -1.41 18.75 -3.93
CA PHE A 282 -1.10 17.99 -5.15
C PHE A 282 -0.50 16.62 -4.83
N ALA A 283 0.43 16.55 -3.87
CA ALA A 283 0.98 15.29 -3.41
C ALA A 283 -0.09 14.35 -2.84
N ASP A 284 -1.00 14.87 -2.00
CA ASP A 284 -2.09 14.09 -1.44
C ASP A 284 -3.05 13.58 -2.53
N VAL A 285 -3.37 14.40 -3.54
CA VAL A 285 -4.21 14.02 -4.68
C VAL A 285 -3.55 12.91 -5.48
N ALA A 286 -2.28 13.07 -5.85
CA ALA A 286 -1.54 12.07 -6.62
C ALA A 286 -1.40 10.75 -5.86
N ALA A 287 -1.04 10.81 -4.57
CA ALA A 287 -0.94 9.64 -3.70
C ALA A 287 -2.30 8.93 -3.57
N GLN A 288 -3.39 9.67 -3.35
CA GLN A 288 -4.73 9.09 -3.32
C GLN A 288 -5.07 8.41 -4.65
N LEU A 289 -4.82 9.06 -5.79
CA LEU A 289 -5.15 8.48 -7.09
C LEU A 289 -4.31 7.23 -7.40
N ARG A 290 -3.11 7.09 -6.85
CA ARG A 290 -2.21 5.93 -6.98
C ARG A 290 -2.36 4.87 -5.90
N GLN A 291 -3.23 5.11 -4.92
CA GLN A 291 -3.41 4.24 -3.77
C GLN A 291 -3.75 2.80 -4.18
N LYS A 292 -2.99 1.84 -3.64
CA LYS A 292 -3.28 0.41 -3.63
C LYS A 292 -3.02 -0.15 -2.22
N TYR A 293 -3.54 -1.34 -1.97
CA TYR A 293 -3.25 -2.12 -0.77
C TYR A 293 -2.65 -3.45 -1.18
N GLN A 294 -1.57 -3.84 -0.53
CA GLN A 294 -0.90 -5.11 -0.77
C GLN A 294 -1.05 -6.01 0.46
N PHE A 295 -1.35 -7.28 0.19
CA PHE A 295 -1.53 -8.32 1.18
C PHE A 295 -0.59 -9.47 0.82
N SER A 296 0.29 -9.84 1.75
CA SER A 296 1.26 -10.91 1.52
C SER A 296 1.14 -11.97 2.60
N TYR A 297 1.19 -13.24 2.21
CA TYR A 297 1.12 -14.36 3.16
C TYR A 297 1.74 -15.63 2.58
N THR A 298 2.04 -16.59 3.44
CA THR A 298 2.44 -17.94 3.03
C THR A 298 1.22 -18.85 3.04
N SER A 299 0.84 -19.37 1.88
CA SER A 299 -0.23 -20.34 1.73
C SER A 299 0.09 -21.64 2.46
N ALA A 300 -0.92 -22.21 3.12
CA ALA A 300 -0.82 -23.53 3.74
C ALA A 300 -1.28 -24.66 2.79
N LEU A 301 -1.74 -24.32 1.59
CA LEU A 301 -2.22 -25.27 0.61
C LEU A 301 -1.05 -26.10 0.03
N PRO A 302 -1.31 -27.36 -0.38
CA PRO A 302 -0.32 -28.12 -1.12
C PRO A 302 -0.10 -27.51 -2.51
N ALA A 303 1.12 -27.61 -3.04
CA ALA A 303 1.40 -27.28 -4.44
C ALA A 303 0.82 -28.37 -5.38
N ASP A 304 -0.50 -28.45 -5.50
CA ASP A 304 -1.22 -29.47 -6.25
C ASP A 304 -1.43 -29.14 -7.75
N ASN A 305 -0.99 -27.95 -8.17
CA ASN A 305 -1.12 -27.43 -9.52
C ASN A 305 -2.58 -27.30 -9.98
N VAL A 306 -3.50 -27.05 -9.04
CA VAL A 306 -4.91 -26.75 -9.26
C VAL A 306 -5.19 -25.28 -8.94
N ALA A 307 -6.28 -24.75 -9.47
CA ALA A 307 -6.77 -23.43 -9.16
C ALA A 307 -7.42 -23.41 -7.77
N HIS A 308 -7.01 -22.45 -6.95
CA HIS A 308 -7.57 -22.11 -5.64
C HIS A 308 -8.07 -20.68 -5.64
N GLN A 309 -8.85 -20.35 -4.61
CA GLN A 309 -9.42 -19.02 -4.46
C GLN A 309 -8.93 -18.37 -3.17
N VAL A 310 -8.45 -17.12 -3.29
CA VAL A 310 -8.31 -16.21 -2.15
C VAL A 310 -9.49 -15.25 -2.13
N THR A 311 -10.05 -15.04 -0.95
CA THR A 311 -11.10 -14.03 -0.70
C THR A 311 -10.55 -12.96 0.22
N LEU A 312 -10.60 -11.71 -0.21
CA LEU A 312 -10.38 -10.51 0.58
C LEU A 312 -11.75 -9.94 0.97
N ALA A 313 -12.01 -9.84 2.27
CA ALA A 313 -13.23 -9.25 2.80
C ALA A 313 -12.89 -7.97 3.59
N VAL A 314 -13.65 -6.91 3.32
CA VAL A 314 -13.55 -5.59 3.96
C VAL A 314 -14.58 -5.49 5.09
N ALA A 315 -14.26 -4.73 6.14
CA ALA A 315 -15.12 -4.58 7.33
C ALA A 315 -16.55 -4.07 7.06
N ASP A 316 -16.79 -3.43 5.91
CA ASP A 316 -18.12 -2.99 5.48
C ASP A 316 -18.99 -4.12 4.90
N GLY A 317 -18.45 -5.34 4.83
CA GLY A 317 -19.11 -6.54 4.30
C GLY A 317 -18.87 -6.78 2.82
N THR A 318 -18.03 -5.98 2.16
CA THR A 318 -17.69 -6.20 0.76
C THR A 318 -16.63 -7.28 0.63
N GLU A 319 -16.83 -8.21 -0.30
CA GLU A 319 -15.91 -9.31 -0.57
C GLU A 319 -15.42 -9.27 -2.01
N MET A 320 -14.18 -9.73 -2.19
CA MET A 320 -13.49 -9.79 -3.46
C MET A 320 -12.74 -11.11 -3.53
N THR A 321 -12.84 -11.80 -4.67
CA THR A 321 -12.17 -13.08 -4.87
C THR A 321 -11.18 -13.00 -6.01
N ALA A 322 -10.02 -13.60 -5.82
CA ALA A 322 -9.04 -13.82 -6.89
C ALA A 322 -8.66 -15.30 -6.92
N ASN A 323 -8.32 -15.79 -8.12
CA ASN A 323 -7.86 -17.16 -8.30
C ASN A 323 -6.34 -17.18 -8.44
N PHE A 324 -5.72 -18.24 -7.94
CA PHE A 324 -4.30 -18.52 -8.15
C PHE A 324 -4.11 -20.02 -8.38
N ILE A 325 -2.97 -20.42 -8.93
CA ILE A 325 -2.62 -21.83 -9.10
C ILE A 325 -1.54 -22.18 -8.07
N ALA A 326 -1.83 -23.12 -7.17
CA ALA A 326 -0.87 -23.56 -6.16
C ALA A 326 0.24 -24.41 -6.80
N ARG A 327 1.28 -23.76 -7.34
CA ARG A 327 2.41 -24.42 -7.98
C ARG A 327 3.71 -23.70 -7.65
N TYR A 328 4.72 -24.43 -7.22
CA TYR A 328 6.03 -23.85 -6.96
C TYR A 328 6.60 -23.10 -8.18
N PRO A 329 7.47 -22.09 -7.97
CA PRO A 329 8.18 -21.39 -9.04
C PRO A 329 8.94 -22.33 -9.97
N LEU A 330 9.21 -21.86 -11.20
CA LEU A 330 10.10 -22.56 -12.12
C LEU A 330 11.52 -22.66 -11.56
N THR A 331 12.05 -21.54 -11.06
CA THR A 331 13.33 -21.50 -10.38
C THR A 331 13.15 -21.98 -8.93
N PRO A 332 13.86 -23.04 -8.49
CA PRO A 332 13.79 -23.48 -7.10
C PRO A 332 14.16 -22.36 -6.12
N GLN A 333 13.41 -22.23 -5.04
CA GLN A 333 13.62 -21.19 -4.03
C GLN A 333 14.06 -21.79 -2.69
N VAL A 334 15.03 -21.16 -2.02
CA VAL A 334 15.44 -21.48 -0.64
C VAL A 334 14.88 -20.42 0.30
N THR A 335 13.99 -20.82 1.20
CA THR A 335 13.28 -19.87 2.08
C THR A 335 13.90 -19.76 3.46
N ALA A 336 14.56 -20.82 3.91
CA ALA A 336 15.25 -20.86 5.17
C ALA A 336 16.36 -21.90 5.11
N VAL A 337 17.39 -21.71 5.94
CA VAL A 337 18.37 -22.73 6.25
C VAL A 337 18.43 -22.85 7.76
N TYR A 338 18.38 -24.07 8.27
CA TYR A 338 18.49 -24.35 9.69
C TYR A 338 19.85 -24.97 9.99
N ALA A 339 20.52 -24.47 11.03
CA ALA A 339 21.63 -25.14 11.67
C ALA A 339 21.09 -26.09 12.75
N ILE A 340 21.61 -27.31 12.76
CA ILE A 340 21.28 -28.34 13.75
C ILE A 340 22.56 -28.72 14.46
N ALA A 341 22.66 -28.39 15.74
CA ALA A 341 23.80 -28.76 16.57
C ALA A 341 23.69 -30.21 17.07
N ALA A 342 24.71 -30.70 17.77
CA ALA A 342 24.76 -32.08 18.28
C ALA A 342 23.63 -32.41 19.27
N ASP A 343 23.01 -31.40 19.89
CA ASP A 343 21.84 -31.55 20.76
C ASP A 343 20.52 -31.75 19.99
N GLY A 344 20.56 -31.67 18.65
CA GLY A 344 19.41 -31.85 17.76
C GLY A 344 18.51 -30.61 17.66
N VAL A 345 18.86 -29.50 18.31
CA VAL A 345 18.07 -28.27 18.25
C VAL A 345 18.25 -27.62 16.89
N ARG A 346 17.12 -27.35 16.21
CA ARG A 346 17.10 -26.65 14.93
C ARG A 346 16.98 -25.14 15.16
N VAL A 347 17.91 -24.38 14.62
CA VAL A 347 17.92 -22.91 14.73
C VAL A 347 18.05 -22.31 13.33
N PRO A 348 17.20 -21.35 12.93
CA PRO A 348 17.37 -20.69 11.64
C PRO A 348 18.69 -19.92 11.59
N LEU A 349 19.34 -19.91 10.44
CA LEU A 349 20.56 -19.11 10.24
C LEU A 349 20.26 -17.63 10.48
N SER A 350 21.08 -17.01 11.33
CA SER A 350 21.00 -15.59 11.65
C SER A 350 22.36 -15.10 12.12
N PRO A 351 22.77 -13.86 11.76
CA PRO A 351 24.00 -13.28 12.29
C PRO A 351 23.92 -13.00 13.80
N ALA A 352 22.72 -13.03 14.39
CA ALA A 352 22.52 -12.87 15.83
C ALA A 352 22.83 -14.15 16.64
N ILE A 353 22.90 -15.31 15.98
CA ILE A 353 23.16 -16.60 16.63
C ILE A 353 24.43 -17.21 16.02
N PRO A 354 25.60 -17.02 16.65
CA PRO A 354 26.85 -17.54 16.14
C PRO A 354 26.87 -19.07 16.06
N LEU A 355 27.35 -19.59 14.93
CA LEU A 355 27.53 -21.01 14.67
C LEU A 355 28.87 -21.49 15.26
N LEU A 356 28.87 -22.70 15.82
CA LEU A 356 30.04 -23.26 16.49
C LEU A 356 30.09 -24.78 16.40
N GLY A 357 31.26 -25.30 16.01
CA GLY A 357 31.57 -26.73 16.02
C GLY A 357 31.00 -27.46 14.81
N THR A 358 30.65 -28.73 15.02
CA THR A 358 29.98 -29.54 13.99
C THR A 358 28.48 -29.27 14.00
N ILE A 359 27.95 -28.79 12.89
CA ILE A 359 26.51 -28.57 12.69
C ILE A 359 26.04 -29.27 11.42
N SER A 360 24.76 -29.59 11.33
CA SER A 360 24.11 -29.91 10.05
C SER A 360 23.38 -28.68 9.52
N LEU A 361 23.51 -28.39 8.24
CA LEU A 361 22.71 -27.40 7.54
C LEU A 361 21.55 -28.10 6.83
N LEU A 362 20.33 -27.66 7.08
CA LEU A 362 19.10 -28.20 6.48
C LEU A 362 18.31 -27.07 5.81
N PRO A 363 18.26 -27.01 4.47
CA PRO A 363 17.52 -25.99 3.75
C PRO A 363 16.03 -26.34 3.65
N THR A 364 15.18 -25.30 3.62
CA THR A 364 13.78 -25.40 3.21
C THR A 364 13.69 -24.93 1.77
N ILE A 365 13.32 -25.84 0.87
CA ILE A 365 13.36 -25.61 -0.58
C ILE A 365 11.98 -25.85 -1.18
N HIS A 366 11.54 -24.91 -2.01
CA HIS A 366 10.33 -25.01 -2.83
C HIS A 366 10.74 -25.12 -4.30
N ALA A 367 10.34 -26.21 -4.96
CA ALA A 367 10.77 -26.48 -6.33
C ALA A 367 9.67 -27.19 -7.10
N ARG A 368 9.39 -26.71 -8.32
CA ARG A 368 8.43 -27.36 -9.23
C ARG A 368 8.93 -28.70 -9.77
N GLN A 369 10.24 -28.80 -9.98
CA GLN A 369 10.91 -30.01 -10.45
C GLN A 369 11.70 -30.65 -9.31
N PRO A 370 11.98 -31.96 -9.38
CA PRO A 370 12.96 -32.58 -8.51
C PRO A 370 14.30 -31.85 -8.54
N LEU A 371 14.98 -31.80 -7.40
CA LEU A 371 16.32 -31.22 -7.32
C LEU A 371 17.39 -32.21 -7.80
N ALA A 372 18.37 -31.69 -8.51
CA ALA A 372 19.59 -32.40 -8.90
C ALA A 372 20.70 -32.22 -7.85
N ALA A 373 20.85 -31.02 -7.29
CA ALA A 373 21.88 -30.71 -6.30
C ALA A 373 21.53 -29.48 -5.46
N VAL A 374 22.12 -29.41 -4.27
CA VAL A 374 22.18 -28.21 -3.43
C VAL A 374 23.63 -27.93 -3.07
N ASN A 375 24.15 -26.78 -3.49
CA ASN A 375 25.54 -26.38 -3.29
C ASN A 375 25.61 -25.20 -2.32
N TYR A 376 26.63 -25.18 -1.48
CA TYR A 376 26.86 -24.13 -0.50
C TYR A 376 28.19 -23.45 -0.80
N TYR A 377 28.18 -22.13 -0.90
CA TYR A 377 29.36 -21.29 -1.09
C TYR A 377 29.49 -20.36 0.11
N LEU A 378 30.72 -20.00 0.45
CA LEU A 378 31.01 -19.13 1.58
C LEU A 378 31.73 -17.89 1.06
N ASP A 379 31.19 -16.73 1.40
CA ASP A 379 31.67 -15.43 0.94
C ASP A 379 31.85 -15.44 -0.60
N ASP A 380 33.00 -15.01 -1.11
CA ASP A 380 33.28 -14.92 -2.54
C ASP A 380 33.90 -16.21 -3.14
N ALA A 381 33.67 -17.38 -2.53
CA ALA A 381 34.26 -18.62 -3.00
C ALA A 381 33.74 -19.02 -4.40
N GLU A 382 34.64 -19.23 -5.36
CA GLU A 382 34.31 -19.67 -6.73
C GLU A 382 33.84 -21.13 -6.83
N THR A 383 34.08 -21.92 -5.78
CA THR A 383 33.72 -23.35 -5.71
C THR A 383 32.92 -23.63 -4.46
N ALA A 384 31.92 -24.52 -4.59
CA ALA A 384 31.10 -24.93 -3.45
C ALA A 384 31.99 -25.53 -2.34
N VAL A 385 31.79 -25.03 -1.11
CA VAL A 385 32.47 -25.52 0.10
C VAL A 385 31.78 -26.79 0.63
N LEU A 386 30.48 -26.95 0.37
CA LEU A 386 29.70 -28.14 0.69
C LEU A 386 28.69 -28.41 -0.44
N ALA A 387 28.28 -29.66 -0.61
CA ALA A 387 27.25 -30.03 -1.57
C ALA A 387 26.44 -31.22 -1.08
N ALA A 388 25.12 -31.18 -1.30
CA ALA A 388 24.20 -32.28 -1.09
C ALA A 388 23.70 -32.80 -2.44
N ALA A 389 23.91 -34.09 -2.69
CA ALA A 389 23.46 -34.75 -3.92
C ALA A 389 22.15 -35.54 -3.75
N THR A 390 21.64 -35.67 -2.52
CA THR A 390 20.40 -36.42 -2.24
C THR A 390 19.56 -35.77 -1.14
N PRO A 391 18.22 -35.96 -1.16
CA PRO A 391 17.34 -35.59 -0.05
C PRO A 391 17.80 -36.23 1.28
N PRO A 392 17.67 -35.54 2.43
CA PRO A 392 16.96 -34.28 2.66
C PRO A 392 17.76 -33.02 2.31
N TRP A 393 18.81 -33.14 1.50
CA TRP A 393 19.70 -32.03 1.12
C TRP A 393 20.44 -31.44 2.32
N GLU A 394 20.63 -32.25 3.36
CA GLU A 394 21.34 -31.91 4.59
C GLU A 394 22.84 -32.13 4.39
N VAL A 395 23.66 -31.20 4.86
CA VAL A 395 25.13 -31.31 4.87
C VAL A 395 25.69 -31.08 6.26
N VAL A 396 26.66 -31.90 6.67
CA VAL A 396 27.42 -31.69 7.90
C VAL A 396 28.55 -30.71 7.62
N TRP A 397 28.70 -29.70 8.47
CA TRP A 397 29.69 -28.65 8.35
C TRP A 397 30.50 -28.49 9.64
N GLN A 398 31.82 -28.38 9.50
CA GLN A 398 32.73 -28.03 10.59
C GLN A 398 33.02 -26.52 10.53
N THR A 399 32.41 -25.75 11.43
CA THR A 399 32.58 -24.29 11.39
C THR A 399 33.97 -23.83 11.82
N SER A 400 34.77 -24.71 12.44
CA SER A 400 36.16 -24.44 12.83
C SER A 400 37.10 -24.20 11.66
N ASP A 401 36.71 -24.63 10.46
CA ASP A 401 37.53 -24.49 9.24
C ASP A 401 37.45 -23.08 8.65
N VAL A 402 36.59 -22.21 9.22
CA VAL A 402 36.37 -20.84 8.76
C VAL A 402 36.81 -19.86 9.85
N PRO A 403 37.44 -18.72 9.47
CA PRO A 403 37.75 -17.67 10.43
C PRO A 403 36.52 -17.23 11.24
N PRO A 404 36.67 -16.90 12.53
CA PRO A 404 35.57 -16.32 13.29
C PRO A 404 35.20 -14.93 12.76
N GLY A 405 33.91 -14.60 12.76
CA GLY A 405 33.43 -13.33 12.24
C GLY A 405 32.08 -13.43 11.55
N ARG A 406 31.73 -12.37 10.80
CA ARG A 406 30.54 -12.33 9.95
C ARG A 406 30.91 -12.87 8.57
N HIS A 407 30.06 -13.72 8.03
CA HIS A 407 30.20 -14.32 6.72
C HIS A 407 28.85 -14.33 6.00
N THR A 408 28.88 -14.60 4.70
CA THR A 408 27.69 -14.86 3.91
C THR A 408 27.73 -16.29 3.38
N LEU A 409 26.69 -17.07 3.67
CA LEU A 409 26.50 -18.40 3.09
C LEU A 409 25.57 -18.28 1.88
N PHE A 410 26.04 -18.63 0.69
CA PHE A 410 25.19 -18.72 -0.50
C PHE A 410 24.73 -20.16 -0.67
N VAL A 411 23.44 -20.37 -0.88
CA VAL A 411 22.86 -21.68 -1.18
C VAL A 411 22.33 -21.67 -2.60
N GLU A 412 22.95 -22.47 -3.46
CA GLU A 412 22.52 -22.71 -4.82
C GLU A 412 21.70 -24.01 -4.88
N VAL A 413 20.55 -23.96 -5.54
CA VAL A 413 19.65 -25.08 -5.74
C VAL A 413 19.44 -25.29 -7.23
N ILE A 414 19.72 -26.50 -7.70
CA ILE A 414 19.67 -26.87 -9.12
C ILE A 414 18.58 -27.92 -9.30
N ASP A 415 17.66 -27.72 -10.24
CA ASP A 415 16.64 -28.70 -10.59
C ASP A 415 17.08 -29.68 -11.70
N THR A 416 16.23 -30.67 -11.99
CA THR A 416 16.50 -31.66 -13.04
C THR A 416 16.01 -31.25 -14.44
N ALA A 417 15.60 -30.00 -14.66
CA ALA A 417 15.15 -29.54 -15.98
C ALA A 417 16.30 -29.50 -17.00
N VAL A 418 15.96 -29.38 -18.28
CA VAL A 418 16.95 -29.28 -19.37
C VAL A 418 16.60 -28.10 -20.29
N PRO A 419 17.34 -26.97 -20.23
CA PRO A 419 18.42 -26.66 -19.29
C PRO A 419 17.92 -26.59 -17.82
N PRO A 420 18.79 -26.81 -16.82
CA PRO A 420 18.38 -26.76 -15.41
C PRO A 420 18.02 -25.33 -15.00
N HIS A 421 17.00 -25.20 -14.15
CA HIS A 421 16.75 -23.96 -13.43
C HIS A 421 17.62 -23.92 -12.18
N VAL A 422 18.22 -22.75 -11.92
CA VAL A 422 19.17 -22.55 -10.82
C VAL A 422 18.71 -21.35 -10.00
N GLY A 423 18.47 -21.57 -8.71
CA GLY A 423 18.22 -20.51 -7.74
C GLY A 423 19.42 -20.36 -6.80
N GLN A 424 19.76 -19.13 -6.41
CA GLN A 424 20.85 -18.84 -5.48
C GLN A 424 20.40 -17.82 -4.44
N TYR A 425 20.63 -18.12 -3.16
CA TYR A 425 20.10 -17.35 -2.03
C TYR A 425 21.18 -17.09 -0.97
N GLU A 426 21.18 -15.89 -0.41
CA GLU A 426 22.19 -15.45 0.57
C GLU A 426 21.67 -15.53 2.00
N PHE A 427 22.49 -16.07 2.89
CA PHE A 427 22.20 -16.17 4.31
C PHE A 427 23.37 -15.57 5.12
N PRO A 428 23.19 -14.38 5.71
CA PRO A 428 24.21 -13.83 6.59
C PRO A 428 24.33 -14.69 7.85
N ILE A 429 25.57 -15.03 8.21
CA ILE A 429 25.88 -15.86 9.37
C ILE A 429 26.99 -15.23 10.20
N ALA A 430 27.10 -15.69 11.45
CA ALA A 430 28.23 -15.39 12.31
C ALA A 430 28.88 -16.71 12.75
N ILE A 431 30.21 -16.77 12.75
CA ILE A 431 30.98 -17.91 13.24
C ILE A 431 31.67 -17.51 14.53
N ALA A 432 31.44 -18.31 15.58
CA ALA A 432 31.94 -18.03 16.92
C ALA A 432 33.45 -18.28 17.05
N VAL A 433 34.09 -17.55 17.97
CA VAL A 433 35.43 -17.87 18.45
C VAL A 433 35.30 -18.93 19.54
N CYS A 434 35.95 -20.09 19.37
CA CYS A 434 36.03 -21.09 20.43
C CYS A 434 37.16 -20.70 21.39
N ASP A 435 36.83 -19.96 22.45
CA ASP A 435 37.76 -19.65 23.54
C ASP A 435 38.20 -20.92 24.30
N TRP A 436 39.24 -20.82 25.13
CA TRP A 436 39.85 -21.97 25.83
C TRP A 436 38.87 -22.83 26.65
N LEU A 437 37.77 -22.23 27.14
CA LEU A 437 36.69 -22.93 27.84
C LEU A 437 35.86 -23.83 26.89
N CYS A 438 35.54 -23.33 25.70
CA CYS A 438 34.85 -24.05 24.64
C CYS A 438 35.70 -25.23 24.12
N GLN A 439 37.01 -25.05 23.96
CA GLN A 439 37.92 -26.12 23.55
C GLN A 439 37.99 -27.25 24.59
N GLY A 440 37.95 -26.91 25.88
CA GLY A 440 37.90 -27.89 26.97
C GLY A 440 36.62 -28.72 26.96
N GLU A 441 35.47 -28.10 26.70
CA GLU A 441 34.17 -28.77 26.65
C GLU A 441 34.01 -29.69 25.43
N GLN A 442 34.46 -29.25 24.25
CA GLN A 442 34.41 -30.08 23.04
C GLN A 442 35.36 -31.29 23.06
N GLN A 443 36.53 -31.19 23.69
CA GLN A 443 37.46 -32.33 23.80
C GLN A 443 37.09 -33.34 24.89
N LEU A 444 36.42 -32.90 25.96
CA LEU A 444 36.15 -33.72 27.13
C LEU A 444 34.70 -34.20 27.23
N GLY A 445 33.77 -33.63 26.44
CA GLY A 445 32.36 -34.00 26.47
C GLY A 445 31.61 -33.57 27.74
N PHE A 446 32.19 -32.66 28.53
CA PHE A 446 31.57 -32.04 29.71
C PHE A 446 32.10 -30.63 29.93
N ASN A 447 31.23 -29.73 30.41
CA ASN A 447 31.62 -28.36 30.73
C ASN A 447 32.64 -28.35 31.90
N PRO A 448 33.85 -27.79 31.72
CA PRO A 448 34.88 -27.78 32.76
C PRO A 448 34.47 -26.98 34.01
N LEU A 449 33.44 -26.12 33.95
CA LEU A 449 32.87 -25.46 35.12
C LEU A 449 32.20 -26.42 36.10
N PHE A 450 31.75 -27.62 35.67
CA PHE A 450 31.23 -28.62 36.60
C PHE A 450 32.32 -29.24 37.50
N LEU A 451 33.60 -29.16 37.12
CA LEU A 451 34.72 -29.54 38.00
C LEU A 451 35.05 -28.44 39.03
N VAL A 452 34.57 -27.21 38.83
CA VAL A 452 34.78 -26.08 39.74
C VAL A 452 33.81 -26.13 40.94
N GLY A 453 32.72 -26.91 40.84
CA GLY A 453 31.74 -27.10 41.92
C GLY A 453 32.14 -28.08 43.04
N GLY A 454 33.28 -28.77 42.94
CA GLY A 454 33.64 -29.80 43.93
C GLY A 454 35.14 -30.04 44.03
N GLY A 455 35.87 -29.14 44.71
CA GLY A 455 37.18 -29.45 45.29
C GLY A 455 38.38 -29.71 44.34
N GLY A 456 38.27 -29.42 43.04
CA GLY A 456 39.33 -29.69 42.05
C GLY A 456 40.52 -28.72 42.03
N VAL A 457 40.41 -27.54 42.67
CA VAL A 457 41.47 -26.50 42.63
C VAL A 457 42.74 -26.92 43.37
N VAL A 458 42.64 -27.84 44.35
CA VAL A 458 43.79 -28.28 45.15
C VAL A 458 44.65 -29.31 44.38
N VAL A 459 44.06 -30.13 43.51
CA VAL A 459 44.79 -31.20 42.81
C VAL A 459 45.58 -30.68 41.60
N LEU A 460 45.06 -29.69 40.88
CA LEU A 460 45.75 -29.11 39.71
C LEU A 460 46.99 -28.29 40.11
N LEU A 461 46.93 -27.55 41.22
CA LEU A 461 48.07 -26.80 41.77
C LEU A 461 49.13 -27.73 42.39
N LEU A 462 48.74 -28.89 42.93
CA LEU A 462 49.69 -29.89 43.45
C LEU A 462 50.48 -30.60 42.34
N LEU A 463 49.88 -30.83 41.16
CA LEU A 463 50.57 -31.44 40.01
C LEU A 463 51.58 -30.49 39.35
N ILE A 464 51.25 -29.20 39.24
CA ILE A 464 52.18 -28.18 38.71
C ILE A 464 53.35 -27.95 39.68
N GLY A 465 53.11 -28.01 41.00
CA GLY A 465 54.15 -27.90 42.03
C GLY A 465 55.13 -29.09 42.09
N LEU A 466 54.67 -30.31 41.79
CA LEU A 466 55.50 -31.53 41.80
C LEU A 466 56.35 -31.70 40.52
N LEU A 467 55.88 -31.21 39.37
CA LEU A 467 56.65 -31.23 38.12
C LEU A 467 57.72 -30.13 38.06
N GLY A 468 57.55 -29.02 38.77
CA GLY A 468 58.54 -27.94 38.86
C GLY A 468 59.79 -28.25 39.70
N ARG A 469 59.77 -29.31 40.54
CA ARG A 469 60.89 -29.68 41.44
C ARG A 469 61.87 -30.72 40.87
N ARG A 470 61.66 -31.22 39.64
CA ARG A 470 62.57 -32.17 38.96
C ARG A 470 63.47 -31.54 37.89
N ARG A 471 63.43 -30.21 37.73
CA ARG A 471 64.37 -29.45 36.89
C ARG A 471 65.01 -28.30 37.68
N ARG A 472 65.81 -28.64 38.70
CA ARG A 472 66.97 -27.85 39.15
C ARG A 472 68.02 -28.80 39.69
#